data_AF-A0A8J7PDA4-F1
#
_entry.id   AF-A0A8J7PDA4-F1
#
_cell.length_a   1.000
_cell.length_b   1.000
_cell.length_c   1.000
_cell.angle_alpha   90.00
_cell.angle_beta   90.00
_cell.angle_gamma   90.00
#
_symmetry.space_group_name_H-M   'P 1'
#
loop_
_entity.id
_entity.type
_entity.pdbx_description
1 polymer ?
#
loop_
_entity_poly.entity_id
_entity_poly.type
_entity_poly.pdbx_seq_one_letter_code
_entity_poly.pdbx_strand_id
1 'polypeptide(L)'
;MKYWLLCLPREDILNCMRVGTFGLSRKVLIGHVRKGDRIVCCAGKGDWKIVGLGTATSDYYVDDSKLFLKEGVFPDRFDFEAVSIPSESEVDIKAILDKLSFVKDLAFWAVSFRIGIVKLSKSDWDLIRDRARVSQAALK
;
A
#
# COMPACT_ATOMS: atom_id res chain seq x y z
N MET A 1 9.04 0.18 -13.68
CA MET A 1 8.74 -0.33 -12.34
C MET A 1 8.90 0.79 -11.31
N LYS A 2 7.83 1.11 -10.62
CA LYS A 2 7.75 2.04 -9.48
C LYS A 2 7.35 1.26 -8.22
N TYR A 3 7.36 1.95 -7.10
CA TYR A 3 7.05 1.41 -5.79
C TYR A 3 5.96 2.28 -5.16
N TRP A 4 4.95 1.65 -4.60
CA TRP A 4 3.78 2.34 -4.05
C TRP A 4 3.46 1.82 -2.66
N LEU A 5 3.05 2.72 -1.78
CA LEU A 5 2.49 2.39 -0.48
C LEU A 5 1.00 2.74 -0.49
N LEU A 6 0.17 1.75 -0.19
CA LEU A 6 -1.27 1.88 0.01
C LEU A 6 -1.54 1.93 1.51
N CYS A 7 -2.21 2.97 1.98
CA CYS A 7 -2.50 3.15 3.40
C CYS A 7 -3.99 3.36 3.64
N LEU A 8 -4.64 2.38 4.23
CA LEU A 8 -6.06 2.42 4.62
C LEU A 8 -6.21 1.87 6.05
N PRO A 9 -7.36 2.05 6.72
CA PRO A 9 -7.68 1.27 7.91
C PRO A 9 -7.46 -0.23 7.68
N ARG A 10 -7.13 -0.97 8.75
CA ARG A 10 -6.72 -2.38 8.64
C ARG A 10 -7.72 -3.25 7.87
N GLU A 11 -8.99 -3.18 8.21
CA GLU A 11 -10.03 -3.97 7.55
C GLU A 11 -10.16 -3.63 6.06
N ASP A 12 -10.06 -2.34 5.71
CA ASP A 12 -10.14 -1.87 4.33
C ASP A 12 -8.96 -2.37 3.49
N ILE A 13 -7.71 -2.26 4.01
CA ILE A 13 -6.53 -2.71 3.26
C ILE A 13 -6.51 -4.23 3.09
N LEU A 14 -6.92 -4.99 4.12
CA LEU A 14 -7.05 -6.44 4.05
C LEU A 14 -8.15 -6.86 3.06
N ASN A 15 -9.27 -6.13 3.02
CA ASN A 15 -10.29 -6.36 1.99
C ASN A 15 -9.73 -6.10 0.58
N CYS A 16 -8.98 -5.01 0.37
CA CYS A 16 -8.34 -4.73 -0.92
C CYS A 16 -7.39 -5.85 -1.34
N MET A 17 -6.58 -6.38 -0.42
CA MET A 17 -5.69 -7.51 -0.68
C MET A 17 -6.46 -8.79 -1.05
N ARG A 18 -7.60 -9.03 -0.39
CA ARG A 18 -8.45 -10.20 -0.65
C ARG A 18 -9.16 -10.13 -2.01
N VAL A 19 -9.71 -8.97 -2.36
CA VAL A 19 -10.40 -8.78 -3.65
C VAL A 19 -9.44 -8.59 -4.81
N GLY A 20 -8.18 -8.21 -4.53
CA GLY A 20 -7.13 -7.99 -5.52
C GLY A 20 -7.21 -6.64 -6.22
N THR A 21 -7.89 -5.66 -5.62
CA THR A 21 -8.13 -4.35 -6.25
C THR A 21 -8.02 -3.25 -5.21
N PHE A 22 -7.37 -2.16 -5.59
CA PHE A 22 -7.30 -0.94 -4.81
C PHE A 22 -7.99 0.19 -5.54
N GLY A 23 -8.77 1.00 -4.82
CA GLY A 23 -9.52 2.11 -5.40
C GLY A 23 -9.49 3.37 -4.54
N LEU A 24 -9.50 4.52 -5.19
CA LEU A 24 -9.64 5.83 -4.55
C LEU A 24 -10.62 6.71 -5.33
N SER A 25 -11.09 7.78 -4.69
CA SER A 25 -11.88 8.81 -5.36
C SER A 25 -10.98 9.93 -5.88
N ARG A 26 -10.86 10.07 -7.21
CA ARG A 26 -10.25 11.21 -7.92
C ARG A 26 -8.84 11.57 -7.42
N LYS A 27 -7.92 10.62 -7.48
CA LYS A 27 -6.52 10.81 -7.05
C LYS A 27 -5.56 10.67 -8.22
N VAL A 28 -4.94 11.77 -8.66
CA VAL A 28 -4.00 11.80 -9.79
C VAL A 28 -2.89 10.74 -9.69
N LEU A 29 -2.41 10.44 -8.48
CA LEU A 29 -1.33 9.48 -8.25
C LEU A 29 -1.68 8.05 -8.69
N ILE A 30 -2.94 7.61 -8.55
CA ILE A 30 -3.33 6.24 -8.92
C ILE A 30 -3.24 6.00 -10.42
N GLY A 31 -3.46 7.04 -11.23
CA GLY A 31 -3.34 7.00 -12.69
C GLY A 31 -1.91 6.74 -13.20
N HIS A 32 -0.92 6.85 -12.33
CA HIS A 32 0.49 6.58 -12.64
C HIS A 32 0.95 5.16 -12.33
N VAL A 33 0.10 4.35 -11.70
CA VAL A 33 0.35 2.93 -11.45
C VAL A 33 0.35 2.18 -12.77
N ARG A 34 1.30 1.25 -12.91
CA ARG A 34 1.41 0.35 -14.05
C ARG A 34 1.58 -1.07 -13.58
N LYS A 35 1.12 -2.02 -14.41
CA LYS A 35 1.35 -3.45 -14.23
C LYS A 35 2.85 -3.72 -14.00
N GLY A 36 3.15 -4.53 -13.00
CA GLY A 36 4.50 -4.85 -12.56
C GLY A 36 5.11 -3.86 -11.55
N ASP A 37 4.43 -2.78 -11.20
CA ASP A 37 4.84 -1.94 -10.07
C ASP A 37 4.71 -2.69 -8.74
N ARG A 38 5.58 -2.38 -7.78
CA ARG A 38 5.60 -3.04 -6.46
C ARG A 38 4.71 -2.31 -5.46
N ILE A 39 3.98 -3.07 -4.65
CA ILE A 39 2.94 -2.58 -3.75
C ILE A 39 3.29 -2.93 -2.30
N VAL A 40 3.21 -1.94 -1.42
CA VAL A 40 3.27 -2.09 0.04
C VAL A 40 1.88 -1.83 0.58
N CYS A 41 1.34 -2.77 1.35
CA CYS A 41 0.05 -2.64 2.02
C CYS A 41 0.26 -2.22 3.48
N CYS A 42 -0.25 -1.06 3.86
CA CYS A 42 -0.12 -0.47 5.18
C CYS A 42 -1.49 -0.30 5.86
N ALA A 43 -1.62 -0.83 7.06
CA ALA A 43 -2.72 -0.55 7.97
C ALA A 43 -2.45 0.76 8.71
N GLY A 44 -3.20 1.81 8.38
CA GLY A 44 -3.15 3.12 9.02
C GLY A 44 -4.14 3.29 10.17
N LYS A 45 -4.29 4.54 10.63
CA LYS A 45 -5.25 4.96 11.69
C LYS A 45 -5.15 4.16 13.00
N GLY A 46 -4.00 4.25 13.66
CA GLY A 46 -3.80 3.70 15.01
C GLY A 46 -2.96 2.43 15.02
N ASP A 47 -3.00 1.65 13.93
CA ASP A 47 -2.21 0.43 13.79
C ASP A 47 -0.77 0.73 13.33
N TRP A 48 -0.65 1.44 12.21
CA TRP A 48 0.62 1.88 11.62
C TRP A 48 1.59 0.74 11.33
N LYS A 49 1.07 -0.32 10.71
CA LYS A 49 1.84 -1.51 10.35
C LYS A 49 1.81 -1.80 8.86
N ILE A 50 2.90 -2.35 8.36
CA ILE A 50 2.95 -2.94 7.02
C ILE A 50 2.49 -4.39 7.14
N VAL A 51 1.41 -4.72 6.44
CA VAL A 51 0.66 -5.98 6.56
C VAL A 51 0.74 -6.86 5.32
N GLY A 52 1.30 -6.34 4.23
CA GLY A 52 1.43 -7.07 2.99
C GLY A 52 2.39 -6.44 1.99
N LEU A 53 2.93 -7.28 1.12
CA LEU A 53 3.78 -6.87 -0.01
C LEU A 53 3.27 -7.55 -1.27
N GLY A 54 3.33 -6.85 -2.41
CA GLY A 54 2.69 -7.30 -3.62
C GLY A 54 3.17 -6.64 -4.90
N THR A 55 2.42 -6.89 -5.97
CA THR A 55 2.69 -6.40 -7.32
C THR A 55 1.38 -6.02 -8.00
N ALA A 56 1.37 -4.89 -8.70
CA ALA A 56 0.25 -4.49 -9.54
C ALA A 56 0.10 -5.46 -10.73
N THR A 57 -1.10 -5.98 -10.93
CA THR A 57 -1.44 -6.96 -11.98
C THR A 57 -2.15 -6.31 -13.17
N SER A 58 -2.67 -5.10 -13.00
CA SER A 58 -3.20 -4.26 -14.08
C SER A 58 -2.67 -2.83 -14.03
N ASP A 59 -2.84 -2.12 -15.15
CA ASP A 59 -2.68 -0.67 -15.20
C ASP A 59 -3.89 0.02 -14.55
N TYR A 60 -3.83 1.34 -14.40
CA TYR A 60 -4.98 2.14 -14.00
C TYR A 60 -6.21 1.91 -14.90
N TYR A 61 -7.38 1.82 -14.29
CA TYR A 61 -8.69 1.81 -14.96
C TYR A 61 -9.76 2.52 -14.13
N VAL A 62 -10.94 2.72 -14.74
CA VAL A 62 -12.12 3.32 -14.10
C VAL A 62 -13.24 2.28 -14.06
N ASP A 63 -13.84 2.07 -12.88
CA ASP A 63 -14.95 1.13 -12.66
C ASP A 63 -15.84 1.63 -11.53
N ASP A 64 -17.15 1.68 -11.76
CA ASP A 64 -18.13 2.23 -10.83
C ASP A 64 -18.88 1.20 -9.95
N SER A 65 -18.45 -0.06 -9.97
CA SER A 65 -19.02 -1.12 -9.12
C SER A 65 -18.78 -0.89 -7.61
N LYS A 66 -19.62 -1.46 -6.75
CA LYS A 66 -19.43 -1.37 -5.29
C LYS A 66 -18.59 -2.54 -4.77
N LEU A 67 -17.27 -2.37 -4.73
CA LEU A 67 -16.32 -3.43 -4.33
C LEU A 67 -15.79 -3.28 -2.89
N PHE A 68 -15.78 -2.06 -2.36
CA PHE A 68 -15.09 -1.73 -1.11
C PHE A 68 -16.05 -1.70 0.08
N LEU A 69 -15.52 -1.96 1.29
CA LEU A 69 -16.31 -1.96 2.54
C LEU A 69 -16.87 -0.59 2.88
N LYS A 70 -16.14 0.47 2.51
CA LYS A 70 -16.56 1.84 2.75
C LYS A 70 -17.66 2.26 1.77
N GLU A 71 -18.65 3.00 2.26
CA GLU A 71 -19.66 3.63 1.42
C GLU A 71 -19.04 4.50 0.32
N GLY A 72 -19.48 4.28 -0.92
CA GLY A 72 -18.98 4.93 -2.12
C GLY A 72 -18.55 3.95 -3.20
N VAL A 73 -18.05 4.51 -4.31
CA VAL A 73 -17.73 3.74 -5.52
C VAL A 73 -16.21 3.60 -5.74
N PHE A 74 -15.42 4.61 -5.34
CA PHE A 74 -13.96 4.65 -5.51
C PHE A 74 -13.52 4.23 -6.92
N PRO A 75 -13.88 5.03 -7.94
CA PRO A 75 -13.89 4.56 -9.31
C PRO A 75 -12.50 4.44 -9.93
N ASP A 76 -11.52 5.19 -9.43
CA ASP A 76 -10.16 5.10 -9.92
C ASP A 76 -9.48 3.89 -9.29
N ARG A 77 -9.06 2.92 -10.10
CA ARG A 77 -8.61 1.60 -9.63
C ARG A 77 -7.37 1.10 -10.34
N PHE A 78 -6.75 0.10 -9.70
CA PHE A 78 -5.86 -0.86 -10.34
C PHE A 78 -5.95 -2.17 -9.56
N ASP A 79 -5.60 -3.27 -10.23
CA ASP A 79 -5.55 -4.59 -9.63
C ASP A 79 -4.14 -4.92 -9.17
N PHE A 80 -4.06 -5.70 -8.11
CA PHE A 80 -2.80 -6.14 -7.53
C PHE A 80 -2.97 -7.45 -6.78
N GLU A 81 -1.88 -8.18 -6.66
CA GLU A 81 -1.77 -9.35 -5.80
C GLU A 81 -0.78 -9.03 -4.69
N ALA A 82 -1.12 -9.38 -3.45
CA ALA A 82 -0.26 -9.16 -2.30
C ALA A 82 -0.28 -10.36 -1.34
N VAL A 83 0.90 -10.66 -0.80
CA VAL A 83 1.09 -11.68 0.22
C VAL A 83 0.99 -11.00 1.58
N SER A 84 0.13 -11.54 2.44
CA SER A 84 0.02 -11.07 3.82
C SER A 84 1.25 -11.44 4.63
N ILE A 85 1.71 -10.50 5.44
CA ILE A 85 2.77 -10.70 6.41
C ILE A 85 2.12 -11.27 7.68
N PRO A 86 2.64 -12.38 8.25
CA PRO A 86 2.16 -12.88 9.54
C PRO A 86 2.21 -11.79 10.61
N SER A 87 1.21 -11.71 11.49
CA SER A 87 1.03 -10.58 12.41
C SER A 87 2.21 -10.32 13.36
N GLU A 88 2.95 -11.36 13.72
CA GLU A 88 4.18 -11.31 14.50
C GLU A 88 5.40 -10.77 13.72
N SER A 89 5.30 -10.75 12.40
CA SER A 89 6.35 -10.33 11.46
C SER A 89 6.02 -9.04 10.71
N GLU A 90 4.86 -8.45 10.98
CA GLU A 90 4.47 -7.15 10.44
C GLU A 90 5.45 -6.06 10.87
N VAL A 91 5.69 -5.10 9.98
CA VAL A 91 6.64 -4.02 10.23
C VAL A 91 5.91 -2.84 10.84
N ASP A 92 6.27 -2.47 12.07
CA ASP A 92 5.84 -1.20 12.65
C ASP A 92 6.50 -0.04 11.90
N ILE A 93 5.67 0.81 11.28
CA ILE A 93 6.13 1.99 10.55
C ILE A 93 6.92 2.91 11.46
N LYS A 94 6.50 3.07 12.72
CA LYS A 94 7.18 3.95 13.68
C LYS A 94 8.62 3.54 13.93
N ALA A 95 8.94 2.25 13.81
CA ALA A 95 10.28 1.73 13.97
C ALA A 95 11.21 1.99 12.77
N ILE A 96 10.68 2.50 11.66
CA ILE A 96 11.45 2.83 10.44
C ILE A 96 11.18 4.25 9.92
N LEU A 97 10.37 5.06 10.62
CA LEU A 97 9.92 6.38 10.17
C LEU A 97 11.07 7.32 9.78
N ASP A 98 12.13 7.33 10.58
CA ASP A 98 13.34 8.14 10.41
C ASP A 98 14.17 7.76 9.18
N LYS A 99 13.89 6.61 8.58
CA LYS A 99 14.60 6.06 7.41
C LYS A 99 13.79 6.15 6.12
N LEU A 100 12.51 6.51 6.21
CA LEU A 100 11.61 6.62 5.05
C LEU A 100 11.80 7.98 4.38
N SER A 101 12.33 7.99 3.16
CA SER A 101 12.71 9.21 2.44
C SER A 101 11.52 10.12 2.10
N PHE A 102 10.31 9.58 2.04
CA PHE A 102 9.08 10.36 1.81
C PHE A 102 8.55 11.04 3.08
N VAL A 103 9.07 10.70 4.27
CA VAL A 103 8.76 11.35 5.54
C VAL A 103 9.75 12.49 5.75
N LYS A 104 9.34 13.71 5.40
CA LYS A 104 10.20 14.90 5.49
C LYS A 104 10.21 15.53 6.89
N ASP A 105 9.14 15.32 7.65
CA ASP A 105 8.95 15.90 8.97
C ASP A 105 8.38 14.83 9.91
N LEU A 106 9.16 14.47 10.93
CA LEU A 106 8.79 13.46 11.93
C LEU A 106 7.72 13.96 12.91
N ALA A 107 7.45 15.25 13.02
CA ALA A 107 6.33 15.75 13.81
C ALA A 107 4.98 15.57 13.07
N PHE A 108 5.00 15.59 11.72
CA PHE A 108 3.80 15.53 10.88
C PHE A 108 3.75 14.31 9.95
N TRP A 109 4.53 13.27 10.24
CA TRP A 109 4.71 12.09 9.38
C TRP A 109 3.39 11.43 8.95
N ALA A 110 2.39 11.39 9.84
CA ALA A 110 1.11 10.74 9.56
C ALA A 110 0.36 11.36 8.38
N VAL A 111 0.66 12.63 8.02
CA VAL A 111 0.06 13.32 6.87
C VAL A 111 0.38 12.58 5.57
N SER A 112 1.62 12.08 5.42
CA SER A 112 2.05 11.33 4.23
C SER A 112 1.23 10.06 4.01
N PHE A 113 0.66 9.49 5.07
CA PHE A 113 -0.12 8.25 4.99
C PHE A 113 -1.63 8.50 4.82
N ARG A 114 -2.13 9.69 5.16
CA ARG A 114 -3.57 10.05 5.05
C ARG A 114 -4.07 10.14 3.61
N ILE A 115 -3.18 10.28 2.63
CA ILE A 115 -3.54 10.44 1.21
C ILE A 115 -3.95 9.12 0.53
N GLY A 116 -3.81 7.98 1.20
CA GLY A 116 -4.25 6.66 0.72
C GLY A 116 -3.23 5.96 -0.18
N ILE A 117 -2.52 6.70 -1.02
CA ILE A 117 -1.44 6.18 -1.88
C ILE A 117 -0.24 7.11 -1.87
N VAL A 118 0.96 6.55 -1.75
CA VAL A 118 2.25 7.27 -1.75
C VAL A 118 3.19 6.60 -2.73
N LYS A 119 3.92 7.39 -3.52
CA LYS A 119 5.04 6.87 -4.31
C LYS A 119 6.26 6.72 -3.41
N LEU A 120 6.83 5.52 -3.40
CA LEU A 120 8.06 5.21 -2.66
C LEU A 120 9.29 5.35 -3.56
N SER A 121 10.43 5.64 -2.95
CA SER A 121 11.73 5.41 -3.57
C SER A 121 12.08 3.92 -3.57
N LYS A 122 13.08 3.53 -4.38
CA LYS A 122 13.59 2.16 -4.36
C LYS A 122 14.18 1.80 -2.98
N SER A 123 14.89 2.73 -2.35
CA SER A 123 15.48 2.51 -1.02
C SER A 123 14.43 2.30 0.06
N ASP A 124 13.30 3.03 0.01
CA ASP A 124 12.20 2.81 0.95
C ASP A 124 11.58 1.42 0.78
N TRP A 125 11.39 0.99 -0.47
CA TRP A 125 10.91 -0.35 -0.78
C TRP A 125 11.86 -1.43 -0.25
N ASP A 126 13.16 -1.31 -0.55
CA ASP A 126 14.16 -2.28 -0.12
C ASP A 126 14.22 -2.36 1.41
N LEU A 127 14.20 -1.22 2.12
CA LEU A 127 14.12 -1.17 3.57
C LEU A 127 12.90 -1.91 4.13
N ILE A 128 11.72 -1.63 3.57
CA ILE A 128 10.46 -2.26 4.00
C ILE A 128 10.50 -3.78 3.75
N ARG A 129 10.91 -4.18 2.55
CA ARG A 129 11.03 -5.59 2.16
C ARG A 129 11.97 -6.34 3.09
N ASP A 130 13.12 -5.77 3.42
CA ASP A 130 14.13 -6.45 4.22
C ASP A 130 13.70 -6.56 5.70
N ARG A 131 12.81 -5.67 6.17
CA ARG A 131 12.19 -5.74 7.50
C ARG A 131 11.01 -6.69 7.56
N ALA A 132 10.25 -6.79 6.48
CA ALA A 132 9.15 -7.72 6.36
C ALA A 132 9.70 -9.14 6.19
N ARG A 133 9.49 -10.02 7.17
CA ARG A 133 9.94 -11.42 7.11
C ARG A 133 9.04 -12.27 6.21
N VAL A 134 8.88 -11.87 4.95
CA VAL A 134 8.12 -12.63 3.94
C VAL A 134 9.06 -13.62 3.27
N SER A 135 8.61 -14.86 3.10
CA SER A 135 9.35 -15.85 2.32
C SER A 135 9.59 -15.33 0.89
N GLN A 136 10.86 -15.19 0.49
CA GLN A 136 11.24 -14.64 -0.82
C GLN A 136 10.66 -15.41 -2.02
N ALA A 137 10.23 -16.66 -1.81
CA ALA A 137 9.53 -17.45 -2.83
C ALA A 137 8.18 -16.86 -3.25
N ALA A 138 7.54 -16.05 -2.40
CA ALA A 138 6.18 -15.54 -2.59
C ALA A 138 6.11 -14.19 -3.33
N LEU A 139 7.25 -13.55 -3.60
CA LEU A 139 7.33 -12.22 -4.25
C LEU A 139 7.85 -12.27 -5.70
N LYS A 140 7.96 -13.48 -6.27
CA LYS A 140 8.47 -13.72 -7.63
C LYS A 140 7.56 -13.13 -8.70
#